data_AF-A0A7X5Q4D6-F1
#
_entry.id   AF-A0A7X5Q4D6-F1
#
_cell.length_a   1.000
_cell.length_b   1.000
_cell.length_c   1.000
_cell.angle_alpha   90.00
_cell.angle_beta   90.00
_cell.angle_gamma   90.00
#
_symmetry.space_group_name_H-M   'P 1'
#
loop_
_entity.id
_entity.type
_entity.pdbx_description
1 polymer ?
#
loop_
_entity_poly.entity_id
_entity_poly.type
_entity_poly.pdbx_seq_one_letter_code
_entity_poly.pdbx_strand_id
1 'polypeptide(L)' 'VDEKRAIIRPRDPDFTIERQCDLVGLPRSTYYYESCSDDAFNLAMMREIDLLFMAEDVPKLVGTRI' A
#
# COMPACT_ATOMS: atom_id res chain seq x y z
N VAL A 1 -7.98 -11.43 -7.14
CA VAL A 1 -8.32 -10.11 -6.54
C VAL A 1 -8.93 -9.20 -7.59
N ASP A 2 -8.32 -9.11 -8.77
CA ASP A 2 -8.80 -8.21 -9.83
C ASP A 2 -10.19 -8.55 -10.36
N GLU A 3 -10.53 -9.84 -10.47
CA GLU A 3 -11.90 -10.27 -10.79
C GLU A 3 -12.94 -9.76 -9.79
N LYS A 4 -12.61 -9.77 -8.49
CA LYS A 4 -13.49 -9.26 -7.44
C LYS A 4 -13.59 -7.73 -7.49
N ARG A 5 -12.48 -7.03 -7.77
CA ARG A 5 -12.47 -5.56 -7.94
C ARG A 5 -13.32 -5.11 -9.13
N ALA A 6 -13.30 -5.86 -10.24
CA ALA A 6 -14.05 -5.55 -11.44
C ALA A 6 -15.58 -5.57 -11.25
N ILE A 7 -16.07 -6.27 -10.22
CA ILE A 7 -17.51 -6.37 -9.90
C ILE A 7 -17.98 -5.15 -9.08
N ILE A 8 -17.06 -4.41 -8.44
CA ILE A 8 -17.41 -3.24 -7.62
C ILE A 8 -17.85 -2.07 -8.51
N ARG A 9 -18.98 -1.46 -8.15
CA ARG A 9 -19.61 -0.32 -8.81
C ARG A 9 -19.47 0.93 -7.93
N PRO A 10 -18.44 1.78 -8.14
CA PRO A 10 -18.17 2.92 -7.25
C PRO A 10 -19.24 4.03 -7.26
N ARG A 11 -20.16 4.04 -8.23
CA ARG A 11 -21.27 5.00 -8.33
C ARG A 11 -22.65 4.34 -8.16
N ASP A 12 -22.69 3.21 -7.44
CA ASP A 12 -23.94 2.56 -7.11
C ASP A 12 -24.75 3.42 -6.10
N PRO A 13 -26.01 3.76 -6.40
CA PRO A 13 -26.82 4.59 -5.51
C PRO A 13 -27.29 3.86 -4.25
N ASP A 14 -27.32 2.52 -4.25
CA ASP A 14 -27.90 1.71 -3.18
C ASP A 14 -26.82 1.14 -2.24
N PHE A 15 -25.60 0.92 -2.76
CA PHE A 15 -24.52 0.28 -1.99
C PHE A 15 -23.21 1.08 -1.99
N THR A 16 -22.68 1.32 -0.78
CA THR A 16 -21.33 1.87 -0.62
C THR A 16 -20.26 0.88 -1.09
N ILE A 17 -19.08 1.39 -1.50
CA ILE A 17 -17.93 0.54 -1.87
C ILE A 17 -17.57 -0.45 -0.77
N GLU A 18 -17.62 -0.01 0.49
CA GLU A 18 -17.39 -0.87 1.67
C GLU A 18 -18.35 -2.06 1.71
N ARG A 19 -19.65 -1.80 1.57
CA ARG A 19 -20.65 -2.87 1.59
C ARG A 19 -20.53 -3.82 0.40
N GLN A 20 -20.18 -3.28 -0.77
CA GLN A 20 -19.90 -4.10 -1.95
C GLN A 20 -18.66 -4.98 -1.73
N CYS A 21 -17.60 -4.45 -1.12
CA CYS A 21 -16.38 -5.18 -0.77
C CYS A 21 -16.68 -6.33 0.21
N ASP A 22 -17.49 -6.07 1.23
CA ASP A 22 -17.93 -7.09 2.20
C ASP A 22 -18.70 -8.23 1.52
N LEU A 23 -19.63 -7.89 0.61
CA LEU A 23 -20.46 -8.86 -0.11
C LEU A 23 -19.64 -9.81 -1.00
N VAL A 24 -18.57 -9.30 -1.64
CA VAL A 24 -17.70 -10.12 -2.51
C VAL A 24 -16.52 -10.74 -1.75
N GLY A 25 -16.41 -10.49 -0.44
CA GLY A 25 -15.29 -10.92 0.39
C GLY A 25 -13.95 -10.38 -0.12
N LEU A 26 -13.90 -9.08 -0.41
CA LEU A 26 -12.69 -8.33 -0.79
C LEU A 26 -12.35 -7.37 0.36
N PRO A 27 -11.13 -7.38 0.93
CA PRO A 27 -10.75 -6.36 1.89
C PRO A 27 -10.80 -4.96 1.27
N ARG A 28 -11.39 -3.99 1.96
CA ARG A 28 -11.56 -2.63 1.45
C ARG A 28 -10.25 -1.96 1.06
N SER A 29 -9.18 -2.16 1.83
CA SER A 29 -7.84 -1.63 1.50
C SER A 29 -7.34 -2.17 0.16
N THR A 30 -7.63 -3.44 -0.13
CA THR A 30 -7.32 -4.05 -1.41
C THR A 30 -8.11 -3.40 -2.53
N TYR A 31 -9.32 -2.89 -2.35
CA TYR A 31 -10.02 -2.20 -3.46
C TYR A 31 -9.26 -0.94 -3.93
N TYR A 32 -8.74 -0.14 -3.01
CA TYR A 32 -8.05 1.12 -3.34
C TYR A 32 -6.58 0.95 -3.73
N TYR A 33 -5.96 -0.15 -3.32
CA TYR A 33 -4.55 -0.40 -3.61
C TYR A 33 -4.33 -0.67 -5.10
N GLU A 34 -3.62 0.21 -5.79
CA GLU A 34 -3.15 -0.04 -7.15
C GLU A 34 -1.68 -0.49 -7.09
N SER A 35 -1.36 -1.59 -7.78
CA SER A 35 0.03 -2.03 -7.90
C SER A 35 0.77 -1.03 -8.78
N CYS A 36 1.59 -0.18 -8.18
CA CYS A 36 2.47 0.72 -8.89
C CYS A 36 3.88 0.12 -8.93
N SER A 37 4.55 0.19 -10.07
CA SER A 37 6.00 0.03 -10.12
C SER A 37 6.64 1.28 -9.51
N ASP A 38 7.51 1.13 -8.53
CA ASP A 38 8.30 2.25 -8.01
C ASP A 38 9.12 2.90 -9.12
N ASP A 39 9.23 4.23 -9.05
CA ASP A 39 10.09 4.97 -9.96
C ASP A 39 11.58 4.76 -9.63
N ALA A 40 12.45 5.23 -10.52
CA ALA A 40 13.90 5.07 -10.34
C ALA A 40 14.42 5.75 -9.06
N PHE A 41 13.77 6.83 -8.60
CA PHE A 41 14.14 7.54 -7.38
C PHE A 41 13.78 6.73 -6.15
N ASN A 42 12.55 6.21 -6.06
CA ASN A 42 12.10 5.34 -4.98
C ASN A 42 12.98 4.10 -4.89
N LEU A 43 13.27 3.44 -6.02
CA LEU A 43 14.15 2.28 -6.05
C LEU A 43 15.57 2.59 -5.57
N ALA A 44 16.13 3.74 -5.97
CA ALA A 44 17.43 4.19 -5.48
C ALA A 44 17.39 4.46 -3.97
N MET A 45 16.34 5.13 -3.49
CA MET A 45 16.16 5.42 -2.06
C MET A 45 16.00 4.15 -1.23
N MET A 46 15.22 3.17 -1.70
CA MET A 46 15.09 1.86 -1.06
C MET A 46 16.44 1.14 -0.96
N ARG A 47 17.25 1.18 -2.02
CA ARG A 47 18.61 0.60 -2.00
C ARG A 47 19.52 1.28 -0.99
N GLU A 48 19.49 2.61 -0.91
CA GLU A 48 20.26 3.35 0.09
C GLU A 48 19.82 2.99 1.51
N ILE A 49 18.52 2.87 1.75
CA ILE A 49 17.97 2.40 3.04
C ILE A 49 18.51 1.00 3.35
N ASP A 50 18.41 0.06 2.41
CA ASP A 50 18.92 -1.30 2.61
C ASP A 50 20.43 -1.30 2.94
N LEU A 51 21.24 -0.51 2.22
CA LEU A 51 22.68 -0.38 2.49
C LEU A 51 22.96 0.16 3.90
N LEU A 52 22.17 1.13 4.36
CA LEU A 52 22.31 1.72 5.69
C LEU A 52 21.98 0.74 6.82
N PHE A 53 21.06 -0.21 6.61
CA PHE A 53 20.59 -1.13 7.66
C PHE A 53 21.13 -2.56 7.55
N MET A 54 21.68 -2.97 6.40
CA MET A 54 22.29 -4.29 6.19
C MET A 54 23.80 -4.33 6.48
N ALA A 55 24.48 -3.17 6.47
CA ALA A 55 25.83 -3.04 7.00
C ALA A 55 25.72 -2.79 8.52
N GLU A 56 26.15 -3.75 9.35
CA GLU A 56 25.95 -3.71 10.80
C GLU A 56 26.52 -2.46 11.51
N ASP A 57 25.94 -2.18 12.69
CA ASP A 57 26.11 -1.04 13.61
C ASP A 57 25.44 0.28 13.21
N VAL A 58 24.12 0.24 12.92
CA VAL A 58 23.31 1.46 12.85
C VAL A 58 23.23 2.10 14.25
N PRO A 59 23.81 3.30 14.48
CA PRO A 59 23.59 4.03 15.70
C PRO A 59 22.09 4.28 15.79
N LYS A 60 21.45 3.91 16.91
CA LYS A 60 20.03 4.17 17.15
C LYS A 60 19.75 5.60 16.72
N LEU A 61 18.92 5.78 15.68
CA LEU A 61 18.42 7.09 15.26
C LEU A 61 17.88 7.76 16.53
N VAL A 62 18.71 8.63 17.12
CA VAL A 62 18.40 9.29 18.38
C VAL A 62 17.18 10.13 18.07
N GLY A 63 16.07 9.77 18.70
CA GLY A 63 14.80 10.45 18.56
C GLY A 63 15.04 11.95 18.67
N THR A 64 14.83 12.64 17.56
CA THR A 64 14.78 14.09 17.59
C THR A 64 13.52 14.44 18.36
N ARG A 65 13.75 14.88 19.59
CA ARG A 65 12.78 15.36 20.56
C ARG A 65 11.90 16.42 19.87
N ILE A 66 10.60 16.14 19.73
CA ILE A 66 9.58 17.16 19.57
C ILE A 66 9.37 17.82 20.93
#